data_AF-A0A1Y1L3M6-F1
#
_entry.id   AF-A0A1Y1L3M6-F1
#
_cell.length_a   1.000
_cell.length_b   1.000
_cell.length_c   1.000
_cell.angle_alpha   90.00
_cell.angle_beta   90.00
_cell.angle_gamma   90.00
#
_symmetry.space_group_name_H-M   'P 1'
#
loop_
_entity.id
_entity.type
_entity.pdbx_description
1 polymer ?
#
loop_
_entity_poly.entity_id
_entity_poly.type
_entity_poly.pdbx_seq_one_letter_code
_entity_poly.pdbx_strand_id
1 'polypeptide(L)'
;TEESSKDEATPDSSKNKRTCSKILKNITVEPLIVLYLFPVVLMILPTANMDLEKSCRVNLKLNDTICDALTSRNDQLYTSEQESMVQRELTNMNAWKNIIKGVIPAILLL
;
A
#
# COMPACT_ATOMS: atom_id res chain seq x y z
N THR A 1 -12.42 14.21 13.09
CA THR A 1 -12.90 14.31 11.70
C THR A 1 -12.39 13.06 11.01
N GLU A 2 -13.16 11.95 11.00
CA GLU A 2 -14.17 11.66 9.96
C GLU A 2 -13.55 11.90 8.57
N GLU A 3 -13.39 10.93 7.67
CA GLU A 3 -14.32 9.88 7.26
C GLU A 3 -13.62 8.92 6.26
N SER A 4 -14.25 7.76 6.03
CA SER A 4 -14.13 6.86 4.85
C SER A 4 -13.03 5.79 4.90
N SER A 5 -13.31 4.49 4.76
CA SER A 5 -14.46 3.84 4.11
C SER A 5 -15.02 2.67 4.90
N LYS A 6 -16.34 2.77 5.08
CA LYS A 6 -17.31 1.70 5.32
C LYS A 6 -17.53 0.87 4.05
N ASP A 7 -17.84 -0.39 4.27
CA ASP A 7 -18.74 -1.25 3.48
C ASP A 7 -18.44 -1.54 2.00
N GLU A 8 -18.07 -2.80 1.71
CA GLU A 8 -18.78 -3.56 0.68
C GLU A 8 -19.03 -5.00 1.15
N ALA A 9 -20.30 -5.38 1.20
CA ALA A 9 -20.81 -6.65 1.73
C ALA A 9 -21.46 -7.52 0.63
N THR A 10 -20.98 -8.77 0.53
CA THR A 10 -21.70 -10.06 0.32
C THR A 10 -22.67 -10.30 -0.87
N PRO A 11 -22.57 -11.51 -1.48
CA PRO A 11 -23.67 -12.48 -1.51
C PRO A 11 -23.17 -13.89 -1.08
N ASP A 12 -23.86 -14.81 -0.41
CA ASP A 12 -25.27 -15.12 -0.16
C ASP A 12 -25.37 -15.74 1.25
N SER A 13 -26.23 -15.24 2.15
CA SER A 13 -26.07 -15.31 3.61
C SER A 13 -26.99 -16.32 4.33
N SER A 14 -27.82 -17.12 3.66
CA SER A 14 -28.87 -17.87 4.39
C SER A 14 -28.73 -19.40 4.45
N LYS A 15 -28.22 -20.08 3.41
CA LYS A 15 -28.06 -21.57 3.45
C LYS A 15 -26.63 -22.00 3.77
N ASN A 16 -25.66 -21.13 3.51
CA ASN A 16 -24.24 -21.39 3.72
C ASN A 16 -23.77 -21.21 5.17
N LYS A 17 -24.50 -20.47 6.02
CA LYS A 17 -24.09 -20.20 7.42
C LYS A 17 -23.80 -21.49 8.20
N ARG A 18 -24.60 -22.54 8.00
CA ARG A 18 -24.41 -23.84 8.66
C ARG A 18 -23.21 -24.63 8.11
N THR A 19 -22.87 -24.46 6.84
CA THR A 19 -21.72 -25.11 6.19
C THR A 19 -20.43 -24.35 6.47
N CYS A 20 -20.45 -23.01 6.37
CA CYS A 20 -19.36 -22.11 6.73
C CYS A 20 -18.97 -22.28 8.21
N SER A 21 -19.94 -22.41 9.12
CA SER A 21 -19.66 -22.67 10.54
C SER A 21 -19.06 -24.06 10.81
N LYS A 22 -19.32 -25.07 9.97
CA LYS A 22 -18.66 -26.39 10.04
C LYS A 22 -17.23 -26.34 9.49
N ILE A 23 -17.00 -25.55 8.44
CA ILE A 23 -15.69 -25.34 7.84
C ILE A 23 -14.81 -24.52 8.82
N LEU A 24 -15.36 -23.47 9.43
CA LEU A 24 -14.69 -22.63 10.46
C LEU A 24 -14.32 -23.40 11.72
N LYS A 25 -15.00 -24.50 12.04
CA LYS A 25 -14.65 -25.35 13.20
C LYS A 25 -13.37 -26.17 12.99
N ASN A 26 -12.91 -26.34 11.76
CA ASN A 26 -11.74 -27.16 11.42
C ASN A 26 -10.70 -26.35 10.61
N ILE A 27 -10.82 -25.03 10.60
CA ILE A 27 -9.96 -24.14 9.83
C ILE A 27 -8.59 -24.02 10.52
N THR A 28 -7.54 -24.39 9.78
CA THR A 28 -6.13 -24.16 10.08
C THR A 28 -5.82 -22.66 10.06
N VAL A 29 -4.64 -22.22 10.50
CA VAL A 29 -4.26 -20.78 10.52
C VAL A 29 -4.14 -20.15 9.12
N GLU A 30 -4.20 -20.95 8.06
CA GLU A 30 -3.95 -20.55 6.67
C GLU A 30 -4.94 -19.49 6.13
N PRO A 31 -6.27 -19.57 6.34
CA PRO A 31 -7.21 -18.58 5.83
C PRO A 31 -7.07 -17.22 6.51
N LEU A 32 -6.62 -17.18 7.78
CA LEU A 32 -6.34 -15.92 8.48
C LEU A 32 -5.14 -15.19 7.86
N ILE A 33 -4.09 -15.94 7.50
CA ILE A 33 -2.91 -15.38 6.84
C ILE A 33 -3.30 -14.83 5.46
N VAL A 34 -4.09 -15.56 4.67
CA VAL A 34 -4.57 -15.09 3.37
C VAL A 34 -5.42 -13.83 3.51
N LEU A 35 -6.35 -13.81 4.48
CA LEU A 35 -7.22 -12.66 4.72
C LEU A 35 -6.45 -11.42 5.20
N TYR A 36 -5.28 -11.60 5.82
CA TYR A 36 -4.38 -10.52 6.22
C TYR A 36 -3.50 -10.04 5.06
N LEU A 37 -2.88 -10.96 4.31
CA LEU A 37 -1.94 -10.61 3.25
C LEU A 37 -2.64 -10.05 2.01
N PHE A 38 -3.86 -10.52 1.70
CA PHE A 38 -4.61 -10.06 0.54
C PHE A 38 -4.82 -8.53 0.51
N PRO A 39 -5.41 -7.89 1.54
CA PRO A 39 -5.54 -6.44 1.56
C PRO A 39 -4.18 -5.73 1.58
N VAL A 40 -3.15 -6.32 2.17
CA VAL A 40 -1.79 -5.76 2.17
C VAL A 40 -1.22 -5.67 0.76
N VAL A 41 -1.35 -6.73 -0.05
CA VAL A 41 -0.90 -6.72 -1.45
C VAL A 41 -1.69 -5.69 -2.25
N LEU A 42 -3.01 -5.62 -2.07
CA LEU A 42 -3.84 -4.62 -2.73
C LEU A 42 -3.41 -3.18 -2.40
N MET A 43 -2.95 -2.92 -1.17
CA MET A 43 -2.44 -1.61 -0.78
C MET A 43 -1.08 -1.27 -1.39
N ILE A 44 -0.18 -2.25 -1.59
CA ILE A 44 1.18 -2.00 -2.08
C ILE A 44 1.18 -1.51 -3.54
N LEU A 45 0.30 -2.06 -4.38
CA LEU A 45 0.22 -1.77 -5.81
C LEU A 45 0.02 -0.27 -6.13
N PRO A 46 -1.00 0.42 -5.58
CA PRO A 46 -1.18 1.85 -5.83
C PRO A 46 -0.16 2.71 -5.07
N THR A 47 0.30 2.27 -3.90
CA THR A 47 1.21 3.05 -3.05
C THR A 47 2.56 3.31 -3.73
N ALA A 48 3.08 2.33 -4.50
CA ALA A 48 4.34 2.50 -5.22
C ALA A 48 4.31 3.68 -6.21
N ASN A 49 3.17 3.86 -6.90
CA ASN A 49 3.02 4.93 -7.89
C ASN A 49 2.68 6.27 -7.22
N MET A 50 1.81 6.26 -6.20
CA MET A 50 1.41 7.48 -5.49
C MET A 50 2.55 8.09 -4.68
N ASP A 51 3.41 7.27 -4.08
CA ASP A 51 4.56 7.77 -3.34
C ASP A 51 5.57 8.47 -4.28
N LEU A 52 5.70 8.00 -5.55
CA LEU A 52 6.53 8.65 -6.58
C LEU A 52 5.93 9.99 -7.06
N GLU A 53 4.64 10.00 -7.39
CA GLU A 53 3.90 11.21 -7.78
C GLU A 53 3.99 12.31 -6.70
N LYS A 54 3.84 11.91 -5.43
CA LYS A 54 3.88 12.83 -4.29
C LYS A 54 5.28 13.38 -4.03
N SER A 55 6.34 12.57 -4.17
CA SER A 55 7.71 13.08 -4.03
C SER A 55 8.09 14.02 -5.18
N CYS A 56 7.63 13.74 -6.40
CA CYS A 56 7.88 14.60 -7.56
C CYS A 56 7.13 15.94 -7.49
N ARG A 57 5.80 15.90 -7.32
CA ARG A 57 4.94 17.09 -7.46
C ARG A 57 4.85 17.94 -6.19
N VAL A 58 4.77 17.31 -5.01
CA VAL A 58 4.53 18.03 -3.75
C VAL A 58 5.83 18.35 -3.02
N ASN A 59 6.78 17.40 -2.95
CA ASN A 59 8.03 17.64 -2.23
C ASN A 59 9.03 18.45 -3.07
N LEU A 60 9.30 18.03 -4.31
CA LEU A 60 10.30 18.67 -5.18
C LEU A 60 9.73 19.75 -6.10
N LYS A 61 8.39 19.81 -6.26
CA LYS A 61 7.68 20.80 -7.09
C LYS A 61 8.23 20.89 -8.52
N LEU A 62 8.55 19.73 -9.10
CA LEU A 62 8.96 19.62 -10.49
C LEU A 62 7.77 19.90 -11.43
N ASN A 63 8.07 20.17 -12.71
CA ASN A 63 7.02 20.38 -13.72
C ASN A 63 6.16 19.13 -13.90
N ASP A 64 4.86 19.33 -14.08
CA ASP A 64 3.88 18.25 -14.26
C ASP A 64 4.24 17.31 -15.40
N THR A 65 4.72 17.84 -16.53
CA THR A 65 5.16 17.05 -17.68
C THR A 65 6.33 16.12 -17.35
N ILE A 66 7.20 16.52 -16.42
CA ILE A 66 8.32 15.71 -15.95
C ILE A 66 7.79 14.60 -15.03
N CYS A 67 6.93 14.94 -14.06
CA CYS A 67 6.33 13.94 -13.17
C CYS A 67 5.50 12.89 -13.93
N ASP A 68 4.71 13.31 -14.91
CA ASP A 68 3.92 12.40 -15.76
C ASP A 68 4.84 11.49 -16.60
N ALA A 69 5.97 12.03 -17.07
CA ALA A 69 6.99 11.23 -17.76
C ALA A 69 7.68 10.22 -16.82
N LEU A 70 7.98 10.58 -15.57
CA LEU A 70 8.52 9.63 -14.58
C LEU A 70 7.50 8.53 -14.24
N THR A 71 6.22 8.87 -14.09
CA THR A 71 5.14 7.91 -13.80
C THR A 71 4.90 6.97 -14.99
N SER A 72 4.97 7.48 -16.23
CA SER A 72 4.84 6.69 -17.46
C SER A 72 6.14 6.02 -17.93
N ARG A 73 7.24 6.16 -17.17
CA ARG A 73 8.57 5.60 -17.49
C ARG A 73 9.09 6.04 -18.86
N ASN A 74 8.90 7.31 -19.21
CA ASN A 74 9.33 7.90 -20.47
C ASN A 74 10.67 8.65 -20.31
N ASP A 75 11.78 7.92 -20.47
CA ASP A 75 13.15 8.41 -20.27
C ASP A 75 13.58 9.56 -21.21
N GLN A 76 12.77 9.93 -22.19
CA GLN A 76 13.09 11.01 -23.14
C GLN A 76 12.78 12.41 -22.57
N LEU A 77 11.92 12.51 -21.55
CA LEU A 77 11.38 13.78 -21.05
C LEU A 77 11.96 14.21 -19.69
N TYR A 78 12.81 13.40 -19.07
CA TYR A 78 13.46 13.73 -17.80
C TYR A 78 14.93 13.37 -17.79
N THR A 79 15.68 13.99 -16.89
CA THR A 79 17.12 13.72 -16.70
C THR A 79 17.35 12.75 -15.55
N SER A 80 18.46 12.02 -15.59
CA SER A 80 18.84 11.08 -14.52
C SER A 80 19.05 11.77 -13.16
N GLU A 81 19.42 13.04 -13.16
CA GLU A 81 19.54 13.84 -11.94
C GLU A 81 18.17 13.99 -11.26
N GLN A 82 17.14 14.38 -12.02
CA GLN A 82 15.78 14.56 -11.50
C GLN A 82 15.21 13.26 -10.95
N GLU A 83 15.44 12.14 -11.63
CA GLU A 83 15.04 10.82 -11.13
C GLU A 83 15.71 10.49 -9.80
N SER A 84 17.03 10.70 -9.70
CA SER A 84 17.79 10.41 -8.48
C SER A 84 17.34 11.25 -7.28
N MET A 85 16.96 12.51 -7.50
CA MET A 85 16.42 13.38 -6.47
C MET A 85 15.09 12.85 -5.93
N VAL A 86 14.16 12.50 -6.83
CA VAL A 86 12.84 11.94 -6.47
C VAL A 86 12.98 10.63 -5.69
N GLN A 87 13.87 9.74 -6.15
CA GLN A 87 14.13 8.46 -5.48
C GLN A 87 14.80 8.64 -4.12
N ARG A 88 15.66 9.63 -3.95
CA ARG A 88 16.28 9.93 -2.65
C ARG A 88 15.25 10.39 -1.62
N GLU A 89 14.33 11.26 -2.02
CA GLU A 89 13.22 11.69 -1.15
C GLU A 89 12.32 10.50 -0.78
N LEU A 90 11.96 9.68 -1.77
CA LEU A 90 11.15 8.48 -1.54
C LEU A 90 11.84 7.49 -0.59
N THR A 91 13.14 7.26 -0.79
CA THR A 91 13.94 6.32 0.00
C THR A 91 14.03 6.77 1.45
N ASN A 92 14.22 8.07 1.70
CA ASN A 92 14.25 8.61 3.05
C ASN A 92 12.92 8.40 3.78
N MET A 93 11.79 8.66 3.11
CA MET A 93 10.46 8.42 3.67
C MET A 93 10.20 6.94 3.95
N ASN A 94 10.60 6.06 3.02
CA ASN A 94 10.42 4.61 3.17
C ASN A 94 11.30 4.04 4.30
N ALA A 95 12.52 4.55 4.46
CA ALA A 95 13.42 4.16 5.54
C ALA A 95 12.78 4.44 6.91
N TRP A 96 12.27 5.67 7.12
CA TRP A 96 11.57 6.02 8.34
C TRP A 96 10.28 5.22 8.56
N LYS A 97 9.47 5.02 7.50
CA LYS A 97 8.27 4.17 7.54
C LYS A 97 8.62 2.76 8.03
N ASN A 98 9.71 2.17 7.54
CA ASN A 98 10.12 0.82 7.92
C ASN A 98 10.58 0.73 9.38
N ILE A 99 11.32 1.73 9.86
CA ILE A 99 11.72 1.82 11.27
C ILE A 99 10.46 1.84 12.17
N ILE A 100 9.48 2.69 11.86
CA ILE A 100 8.24 2.81 12.64
C ILE A 100 7.45 1.48 12.60
N LYS A 101 7.31 0.87 11.42
CA LYS A 101 6.63 -0.42 11.25
C LYS A 101 7.31 -1.56 12.01
N GLY A 102 8.63 -1.51 12.21
CA GLY A 102 9.37 -2.49 13.00
C GLY A 102 9.30 -2.24 14.51
N VAL A 103 9.34 -0.97 14.92
CA VAL A 103 9.32 -0.57 16.34
C VAL A 103 7.93 -0.81 16.97
N ILE A 104 6.83 -0.54 16.25
CA ILE A 104 5.47 -0.70 16.80
C ILE A 104 5.19 -2.13 17.26
N PRO A 105 5.38 -3.19 16.44
CA PRO A 105 5.22 -4.57 16.89
C PRO A 105 6.20 -4.95 18.00
N ALA A 106 7.43 -4.45 17.96
CA ALA A 106 8.44 -4.75 18.97
C ALA A 106 8.04 -4.21 20.36
N ILE A 107 7.44 -3.02 20.43
CA ILE A 107 6.91 -2.47 21.70
C ILE A 107 5.64 -3.19 22.15
N LEU A 108 4.75 -3.58 21.23
CA LEU A 108 3.50 -4.28 21.57
C LEU A 108 3.72 -5.70 22.11
N LEU A 109 4.83 -6.33 21.74
CA LEU A 109 5.18 -7.68 22.18
C LEU A 109 5.97 -7.71 23.50
N LEU A 110 6.46 -6.57 23.98
CA LEU A 110 7.33 -6.40 25.15
C LEU A 110 6.51 -5.93 26.36
#